data_AF-A0AAP2RKA9-F1
#
_entry.id   AF-A0AAP2RKA9-F1
#
_cell.length_a   1.000
_cell.length_b   1.000
_cell.length_c   1.000
_cell.angle_alpha   90.00
_cell.angle_beta   90.00
_cell.angle_gamma   90.00
#
_symmetry.space_group_name_H-M   'P 1'
#
loop_
_entity.id
_entity.type
_entity.pdbx_description
1 polymer ?
#
loop_
_entity_poly.entity_id
_entity_poly.type
_entity_poly.pdbx_seq_one_letter_code
_entity_poly.pdbx_strand_id
1 'polypeptide(L)'
;MDVEKMTQEEIKGLFERTEEELLSMDEVEFRARFRERCHHTMEIQLYECAYRKKTFPDKQLETAKKYLRVWEKRGLSHDFPEYCYVNKLLEFAGILTEGGNLDLSEYEPKWLTEEEIPVFERTLYERRSVRHWDISRRVPDEIIDKILRAGLWAAHACNLQSIRYLVVREESEPGLFRGSDIPGGPVHIVLLQDMRNYRGNQAMPEYNQLLDCGAAGQNIVLAAHAYGLGGTWLTFNPKMRRRLTERFQIPEEIQVVTYVDIGYPDQSPFPPLRLEPKDATFARI
;
A
#
# COMPACT_ATOMS: atom_id res chain seq x y z
N MET A 1 -3.33 -14.37 -15.75
CA MET A 1 -2.57 -15.59 -16.07
C MET A 1 -3.20 -16.73 -15.27
N ASP A 2 -3.56 -17.84 -15.91
CA ASP A 2 -4.23 -18.96 -15.25
C ASP A 2 -3.18 -19.93 -14.69
N VAL A 3 -2.75 -19.69 -13.45
CA VAL A 3 -1.67 -20.43 -12.79
C VAL A 3 -2.02 -21.92 -12.62
N GLU A 4 -3.31 -22.26 -12.58
CA GLU A 4 -3.79 -23.65 -12.46
C GLU A 4 -3.50 -24.49 -13.72
N LYS A 5 -3.26 -23.83 -14.87
CA LYS A 5 -2.91 -24.50 -16.14
C LYS A 5 -1.41 -24.58 -16.39
N MET A 6 -0.59 -24.03 -15.50
CA MET A 6 0.86 -24.02 -15.67
C MET A 6 1.50 -25.27 -15.07
N THR A 7 2.54 -25.77 -15.73
CA THR A 7 3.42 -26.81 -15.19
C THR A 7 4.22 -26.29 -14.00
N GLN A 8 4.71 -27.20 -13.16
CA GLN A 8 5.58 -26.83 -12.03
C GLN A 8 6.85 -26.09 -12.47
N GLU A 9 7.38 -26.42 -13.65
CA GLU A 9 8.55 -25.76 -14.21
C GLU A 9 8.25 -24.34 -14.68
N GLU A 10 7.09 -24.12 -15.30
CA GLU A 10 6.62 -22.77 -15.66
C GLU A 10 6.36 -21.91 -14.42
N ILE A 11 5.76 -22.47 -13.37
CA ILE A 11 5.54 -21.77 -12.10
C ILE A 11 6.88 -21.40 -11.46
N LYS A 12 7.82 -22.35 -11.41
CA LYS A 12 9.17 -22.11 -10.90
C LYS A 12 9.87 -20.99 -11.68
N GLY A 13 9.71 -20.98 -13.01
CA GLY A 13 10.19 -19.94 -13.90
C GLY A 13 9.55 -18.55 -13.71
N LEU A 14 8.45 -18.40 -12.98
CA LEU A 14 7.91 -17.07 -12.63
C LEU A 14 8.73 -16.39 -11.52
N PHE A 15 9.27 -17.18 -10.60
CA PHE A 15 9.80 -16.68 -9.33
C PHE A 15 11.32 -16.87 -9.21
N GLU A 16 11.87 -17.94 -9.77
CA GLU A 16 13.30 -18.19 -9.71
C GLU A 16 14.05 -17.35 -10.75
N ARG A 17 15.05 -16.63 -10.26
CA ARG A 17 15.98 -15.83 -11.07
C ARG A 17 17.41 -16.12 -10.64
N THR A 18 18.32 -16.12 -11.59
CA THR A 18 19.76 -16.17 -11.34
C THR A 18 20.23 -14.86 -10.71
N GLU A 19 21.41 -14.85 -10.08
CA GLU A 19 21.98 -13.59 -9.57
C GLU A 19 22.26 -12.59 -10.70
N GLU A 20 22.64 -13.06 -11.89
CA GLU A 20 22.88 -12.21 -13.06
C GLU A 20 21.60 -11.52 -13.54
N GLU A 21 20.50 -12.26 -13.66
CA GLU A 21 19.19 -11.69 -14.01
C GLU A 21 18.74 -10.64 -12.98
N LEU A 22 18.91 -10.93 -11.69
CA LEU A 22 18.57 -10.00 -10.61
C LEU A 22 19.46 -8.75 -10.59
N LEU A 23 20.73 -8.85 -11.00
CA LEU A 23 21.63 -7.71 -11.11
C LEU A 23 21.21 -6.74 -12.22
N SER A 24 20.80 -7.27 -13.38
CA SER A 24 20.37 -6.46 -14.52
C SER A 24 18.92 -5.97 -14.44
N MET A 25 18.15 -6.43 -13.45
CA MET A 25 16.73 -6.13 -13.31
C MET A 25 16.46 -4.65 -12.99
N ASP A 26 15.31 -4.12 -13.41
CA ASP A 26 14.81 -2.84 -12.91
C ASP A 26 14.78 -2.83 -11.37
N GLU A 27 15.20 -1.73 -10.76
CA GLU A 27 15.35 -1.66 -9.31
C GLU A 27 14.01 -1.84 -8.58
N VAL A 28 12.93 -1.26 -9.12
CA VAL A 28 11.60 -1.35 -8.50
C VAL A 28 11.10 -2.80 -8.55
N GLU A 29 11.25 -3.46 -9.70
CA GLU A 29 10.92 -4.89 -9.80
C GLU A 29 11.79 -5.74 -8.86
N PHE A 30 13.11 -5.51 -8.81
CA PHE A 30 14.03 -6.25 -7.94
C PHE A 30 13.62 -6.14 -6.46
N ARG A 31 13.32 -4.93 -5.99
CA ARG A 31 12.91 -4.66 -4.60
C ARG A 31 11.54 -5.25 -4.29
N ALA A 32 10.60 -5.20 -5.23
CA ALA A 32 9.30 -5.88 -5.11
C ALA A 32 9.45 -7.40 -5.02
N ARG A 33 10.28 -8.00 -5.88
CA ARG A 33 10.59 -9.43 -5.80
C ARG A 33 11.24 -9.79 -4.49
N PHE A 34 12.12 -8.94 -3.96
CA PHE A 34 12.75 -9.23 -2.67
C PHE A 34 11.72 -9.38 -1.55
N ARG A 35 10.75 -8.45 -1.47
CA ARG A 35 9.62 -8.52 -0.51
C ARG A 35 8.76 -9.75 -0.73
N GLU A 36 8.29 -9.97 -1.97
CA GLU A 36 7.43 -11.12 -2.32
C GLU A 36 8.11 -12.46 -2.01
N ARG A 37 9.37 -12.63 -2.43
CA ARG A 37 10.08 -13.90 -2.24
C ARG A 37 10.33 -14.13 -0.76
N CYS A 38 10.73 -13.13 0.00
CA CYS A 38 10.93 -13.28 1.44
C CYS A 38 9.63 -13.63 2.16
N HIS A 39 8.52 -13.00 1.76
CA HIS A 39 7.19 -13.31 2.29
C HIS A 39 6.85 -14.80 2.12
N HIS A 40 6.99 -15.33 0.90
CA HIS A 40 6.57 -16.70 0.59
C HIS A 40 7.58 -17.79 0.98
N THR A 41 8.87 -17.47 1.04
CA THR A 41 9.93 -18.46 1.30
C THR A 41 10.40 -18.51 2.74
N MET A 42 10.18 -17.44 3.53
CA MET A 42 10.73 -17.31 4.87
C MET A 42 9.71 -16.80 5.89
N GLU A 43 9.08 -15.66 5.65
CA GLU A 43 8.28 -14.94 6.66
C GLU A 43 7.11 -15.77 7.21
N ILE A 44 6.30 -16.37 6.33
CA ILE A 44 5.11 -17.14 6.73
C ILE A 44 5.51 -18.28 7.67
N GLN A 45 6.55 -19.03 7.29
CA GLN A 45 7.02 -20.20 8.01
C GLN A 45 7.76 -19.83 9.30
N LEU A 46 8.40 -18.65 9.33
CA LEU A 46 9.14 -18.16 10.49
C LEU A 46 8.21 -17.99 11.67
N TYR A 47 7.09 -17.28 11.48
CA TYR A 47 6.12 -17.08 12.54
C TYR A 47 5.44 -18.39 12.95
N GLU A 48 5.14 -19.29 12.00
CA GLU A 48 4.65 -20.62 12.36
C GLU A 48 5.65 -21.36 13.26
N CYS A 49 6.95 -21.35 12.92
CA CYS A 49 7.98 -21.99 13.72
C CYS A 49 8.11 -21.37 15.12
N ALA A 50 8.11 -20.03 15.20
CA ALA A 50 8.17 -19.30 16.46
C ALA A 50 7.01 -19.69 17.39
N TYR A 51 5.77 -19.59 16.91
CA TYR A 51 4.58 -19.84 17.74
C TYR A 51 4.33 -21.33 18.01
N ARG A 52 4.83 -22.23 17.16
CA ARG A 52 4.67 -23.68 17.33
C ARG A 52 5.91 -24.37 17.92
N LYS A 53 6.94 -23.59 18.31
CA LYS A 53 8.20 -24.08 18.87
C LYS A 53 8.85 -25.14 17.98
N LYS A 54 8.90 -24.89 16.67
CA LYS A 54 9.56 -25.74 15.68
C LYS A 54 10.90 -25.14 15.28
N THR A 55 11.84 -25.99 14.88
CA THR A 55 13.10 -25.55 14.25
C THR A 55 12.82 -24.99 12.86
N PHE A 56 13.46 -23.88 12.53
CA PHE A 56 13.34 -23.26 11.20
C PHE A 56 14.28 -23.94 10.18
N PRO A 57 13.84 -24.32 8.98
CA PRO A 57 14.71 -24.99 8.00
C PRO A 57 15.66 -24.02 7.29
N ASP A 58 16.97 -24.29 7.31
CA ASP A 58 17.99 -23.43 6.66
C ASP A 58 17.75 -23.17 5.18
N LYS A 59 17.20 -24.16 4.46
CA LYS A 59 16.90 -24.06 3.03
C LYS A 59 15.95 -22.88 2.72
N GLN A 60 15.11 -22.48 3.67
CA GLN A 60 14.18 -21.35 3.51
C GLN A 60 14.90 -19.99 3.52
N LEU A 61 16.13 -19.91 4.05
CA LEU A 61 16.93 -18.68 4.10
C LEU A 61 17.65 -18.36 2.79
N GLU A 62 17.87 -19.36 1.94
CA GLU A 62 18.73 -19.25 0.76
C GLU A 62 18.24 -18.19 -0.23
N THR A 63 16.93 -18.03 -0.35
CA THR A 63 16.36 -16.99 -1.22
C THR A 63 16.68 -15.60 -0.69
N ALA A 64 16.39 -15.33 0.58
CA ALA A 64 16.68 -14.04 1.20
C ALA A 64 18.18 -13.69 1.14
N LYS A 65 19.05 -14.65 1.48
CA LYS A 65 20.51 -14.49 1.39
C LYS A 65 20.99 -14.19 -0.03
N LYS A 66 20.41 -14.83 -1.05
CA LYS A 66 20.71 -14.54 -2.46
C LYS A 66 20.36 -13.10 -2.81
N TYR A 67 19.16 -12.64 -2.44
CA TYR A 67 18.76 -11.26 -2.73
C TYR A 67 19.63 -10.24 -1.98
N LEU A 68 20.02 -10.49 -0.73
CA LEU A 68 20.96 -9.61 -0.01
C LEU A 68 22.33 -9.55 -0.69
N ARG A 69 22.89 -10.67 -1.17
CA ARG A 69 24.14 -10.62 -1.95
C ARG A 69 24.01 -9.76 -3.21
N VAL A 70 22.89 -9.89 -3.92
CA VAL A 70 22.62 -9.05 -5.10
C VAL A 70 22.41 -7.59 -4.69
N TRP A 71 21.76 -7.34 -3.56
CA TRP A 71 21.54 -6.01 -3.00
C TRP A 71 22.87 -5.26 -2.80
N GLU A 72 23.84 -5.91 -2.15
CA GLU A 72 25.18 -5.36 -1.95
C GLU A 72 25.90 -5.10 -3.28
N LYS A 73 25.83 -6.06 -4.22
CA LYS A 73 26.43 -5.90 -5.56
C LYS A 73 25.81 -4.75 -6.36
N ARG A 74 24.52 -4.45 -6.15
CA ARG A 74 23.82 -3.31 -6.76
C ARG A 74 24.14 -1.98 -6.08
N GLY A 75 24.77 -1.98 -4.89
CA GLY A 75 25.07 -0.77 -4.13
C GLY A 75 23.82 -0.04 -3.63
N LEU A 76 22.73 -0.77 -3.37
CA LEU A 76 21.48 -0.18 -2.89
C LEU A 76 21.59 0.19 -1.40
N SER A 77 20.95 1.30 -1.02
CA SER A 77 20.95 1.77 0.37
C SER A 77 20.41 0.71 1.34
N HIS A 78 21.00 0.65 2.53
CA HIS A 78 20.52 -0.18 3.63
C HIS A 78 19.35 0.43 4.39
N ASP A 79 19.02 1.70 4.11
CA ASP A 79 17.88 2.40 4.72
C ASP A 79 16.53 2.02 4.11
N PHE A 80 16.53 1.29 2.99
CA PHE A 80 15.30 0.85 2.36
C PHE A 80 14.54 -0.14 3.26
N PRO A 81 13.21 -0.01 3.36
CA PRO A 81 12.41 -0.76 4.33
C PRO A 81 12.52 -2.28 4.15
N GLU A 82 12.55 -2.79 2.91
CA GLU A 82 12.75 -4.22 2.65
C GLU A 82 14.11 -4.75 3.10
N TYR A 83 15.18 -3.95 3.04
CA TYR A 83 16.50 -4.39 3.52
C TYR A 83 16.47 -4.56 5.04
N CYS A 84 16.00 -3.53 5.75
CA CYS A 84 15.83 -3.57 7.20
C CYS A 84 14.91 -4.71 7.64
N TYR A 85 13.76 -4.85 6.98
CA TYR A 85 12.77 -5.87 7.34
C TYR A 85 13.30 -7.29 7.13
N VAL A 86 13.91 -7.57 5.98
CA VAL A 86 14.42 -8.92 5.70
C VAL A 86 15.60 -9.28 6.60
N ASN A 87 16.51 -8.33 6.88
CA ASN A 87 17.59 -8.59 7.85
C ASN A 87 17.02 -8.92 9.23
N LYS A 88 15.97 -8.22 9.67
CA LYS A 88 15.32 -8.52 10.95
C LYS A 88 14.71 -9.93 10.98
N LEU A 89 14.06 -10.34 9.89
CA LEU A 89 13.54 -11.70 9.76
C LEU A 89 14.66 -12.75 9.74
N LEU A 90 15.80 -12.46 9.13
CA LEU A 90 16.95 -13.37 9.15
C LEU A 90 17.55 -13.54 10.55
N GLU A 91 17.63 -12.47 11.35
CA GLU A 91 18.03 -12.57 12.76
C GLU A 91 17.09 -13.53 13.52
N PHE A 92 15.79 -13.35 13.36
CA PHE A 92 14.77 -14.20 13.98
C PHE A 92 14.87 -15.65 13.52
N ALA A 93 15.04 -15.87 12.22
CA ALA A 93 15.16 -17.21 11.66
C ALA A 93 16.43 -17.91 12.15
N GLY A 94 17.54 -17.19 12.31
CA GLY A 94 18.80 -17.73 12.85
C GLY A 94 18.62 -18.30 14.26
N ILE A 95 17.92 -17.57 15.14
CA ILE A 95 17.58 -18.05 16.49
C ILE A 95 16.82 -19.38 16.42
N LEU A 96 15.83 -19.49 15.53
CA LEU A 96 15.00 -20.68 15.39
C LEU A 96 15.72 -21.86 14.72
N THR A 97 16.62 -21.59 13.77
CA THR A 97 17.50 -22.60 13.15
C THR A 97 18.37 -23.27 14.22
N GLU A 98 18.93 -22.48 15.13
CA GLU A 98 19.82 -22.97 16.21
C GLU A 98 19.06 -23.70 17.33
N GLY A 99 17.74 -23.84 17.21
CA GLY A 99 16.88 -24.44 18.23
C GLY A 99 16.55 -23.52 19.40
N GLY A 100 16.84 -22.22 19.25
CA GLY A 100 16.48 -21.19 20.22
C GLY A 100 14.98 -20.88 20.26
N ASN A 101 14.57 -20.15 21.29
CA ASN A 101 13.20 -19.68 21.45
C ASN A 101 13.12 -18.19 21.09
N LEU A 102 12.28 -17.84 20.12
CA LEU A 102 12.06 -16.46 19.70
C LEU A 102 10.89 -15.85 20.50
N ASP A 103 11.16 -14.81 21.28
CA ASP A 103 10.13 -14.02 21.96
C ASP A 103 9.70 -12.84 21.07
N LEU A 104 8.41 -12.79 20.74
CA LEU A 104 7.80 -11.75 19.90
C LEU A 104 6.87 -10.83 20.70
N SER A 105 6.86 -10.91 22.03
CA SER A 105 5.98 -10.11 22.89
C SER A 105 6.14 -8.60 22.71
N GLU A 106 7.33 -8.11 22.34
CA GLU A 106 7.53 -6.69 22.05
C GLU A 106 6.74 -6.18 20.82
N TYR A 107 6.33 -7.09 19.93
CA TYR A 107 5.57 -6.80 18.71
C TYR A 107 4.05 -6.99 18.89
N GLU A 108 3.60 -7.34 20.10
CA GLU A 108 2.17 -7.52 20.35
C GLU A 108 1.42 -6.20 20.12
N PRO A 109 0.37 -6.19 19.28
CA PRO A 109 -0.37 -4.97 19.01
C PRO A 109 -1.14 -4.52 20.25
N LYS A 110 -1.26 -3.21 20.40
CA LYS A 110 -2.15 -2.61 21.41
C LYS A 110 -3.55 -2.52 20.83
N TRP A 111 -4.50 -3.19 21.49
CA TRP A 111 -5.90 -3.15 21.11
C TRP A 111 -6.60 -1.90 21.63
N LEU A 112 -7.63 -1.43 20.92
CA LEU A 112 -8.45 -0.32 21.38
C LEU A 112 -9.18 -0.68 22.68
N THR A 113 -9.21 0.25 23.61
CA THR A 113 -10.03 0.20 24.82
C THR A 113 -11.51 0.47 24.52
N GLU A 114 -12.40 0.15 25.47
CA GLU A 114 -13.83 0.44 25.35
C GLU A 114 -14.09 1.95 25.17
N GLU A 115 -13.26 2.80 25.76
CA GLU A 115 -13.33 4.26 25.64
C GLU A 115 -12.83 4.78 24.28
N GLU A 116 -11.92 4.06 23.62
CA GLU A 116 -11.37 4.43 22.32
C GLU A 116 -12.24 3.97 21.14
N ILE A 117 -13.01 2.89 21.30
CA ILE A 117 -13.91 2.38 20.25
C ILE A 117 -14.85 3.46 19.70
N PRO A 118 -15.55 4.27 20.52
CA PRO A 118 -16.40 5.36 20.01
C PRO A 118 -15.65 6.41 19.18
N VAL A 119 -14.34 6.62 19.42
CA VAL A 119 -13.52 7.54 18.63
C VAL A 119 -13.25 6.96 17.24
N PHE A 120 -12.95 5.66 17.16
CA PHE A 120 -12.80 4.95 15.90
C PHE A 120 -14.12 4.94 15.12
N GLU A 121 -15.23 4.62 15.76
CA GLU A 121 -16.56 4.63 15.16
C GLU A 121 -16.95 6.00 14.63
N ARG A 122 -16.69 7.07 15.40
CA ARG A 122 -16.88 8.44 14.93
C ARG A 122 -16.11 8.71 13.65
N THR A 123 -14.85 8.29 13.62
CA THR A 123 -13.97 8.48 12.45
C THR A 123 -14.53 7.79 11.21
N LEU A 124 -15.05 6.57 11.37
CA LEU A 124 -15.66 5.81 10.28
C LEU A 124 -17.01 6.37 9.84
N TYR A 125 -17.91 6.62 10.79
CA TYR A 125 -19.33 6.84 10.54
C TYR A 125 -19.70 8.31 10.39
N GLU A 126 -18.89 9.26 10.86
CA GLU A 126 -19.15 10.70 10.67
C GLU A 126 -18.43 11.30 9.46
N ARG A 127 -17.41 10.62 8.91
CA ARG A 127 -16.75 11.06 7.68
C ARG A 127 -17.75 11.19 6.53
N ARG A 128 -17.74 12.35 5.84
CA ARG A 128 -18.54 12.61 4.63
C ARG A 128 -17.65 13.04 3.47
N SER A 129 -18.12 12.75 2.26
CA SER A 129 -17.58 13.39 1.06
C SER A 129 -18.11 14.83 1.00
N VAL A 130 -17.20 15.80 1.05
CA VAL A 130 -17.49 17.25 0.98
C VAL A 130 -17.04 17.85 -0.36
N ARG A 131 -17.73 18.87 -0.84
CA ARG A 131 -17.49 19.46 -2.18
C ARG A 131 -17.37 20.98 -2.17
N HIS A 132 -17.45 21.57 -0.97
CA HIS A 132 -17.27 22.98 -0.68
C HIS A 132 -16.25 23.09 0.46
N TRP A 133 -15.36 24.07 0.34
CA TRP A 133 -14.14 24.15 1.11
C TRP A 133 -13.93 25.56 1.64
N ASP A 134 -13.47 25.67 2.88
CA ASP A 134 -13.06 26.93 3.47
C ASP A 134 -11.69 27.31 2.88
N ILE A 135 -11.71 28.16 1.85
CA ILE A 135 -10.52 28.63 1.14
C ILE A 135 -9.67 29.60 1.95
N SER A 136 -10.16 30.12 3.08
CA SER A 136 -9.37 30.99 3.96
C SER A 136 -8.32 30.22 4.76
N ARG A 137 -8.47 28.89 4.85
CA ARG A 137 -7.60 28.00 5.61
C ARG A 137 -6.83 27.08 4.69
N ARG A 138 -5.52 27.29 4.60
CA ARG A 138 -4.62 26.40 3.88
C ARG A 138 -4.39 25.11 4.68
N VAL A 139 -4.45 23.95 4.02
CA VAL A 139 -4.06 22.66 4.63
C VAL A 139 -2.53 22.63 4.79
N PRO A 140 -2.00 22.46 6.03
CA PRO A 140 -0.56 22.34 6.27
C PRO A 140 0.04 21.07 5.64
N ASP A 141 1.27 21.18 5.10
CA ASP A 141 1.98 20.05 4.49
C ASP A 141 2.24 18.92 5.51
N GLU A 142 2.47 19.24 6.78
CA GLU A 142 2.62 18.25 7.86
C GLU A 142 1.37 17.36 8.05
N ILE A 143 0.16 17.88 7.79
CA ILE A 143 -1.07 17.09 7.87
C ILE A 143 -1.18 16.22 6.62
N ILE A 144 -0.81 16.76 5.45
CA ILE A 144 -0.74 15.97 4.22
C ILE A 144 0.20 14.78 4.40
N ASP A 145 1.41 14.98 4.95
CA ASP A 145 2.37 13.89 5.18
C ASP A 145 1.83 12.81 6.12
N LYS A 146 1.08 13.20 7.17
CA LYS A 146 0.39 12.24 8.06
C LYS A 146 -0.68 11.44 7.31
N ILE A 147 -1.42 12.09 6.40
CA ILE A 147 -2.45 11.44 5.57
C ILE A 147 -1.82 10.49 4.55
N LEU A 148 -0.74 10.92 3.87
CA LEU A 148 0.02 10.07 2.94
C LEU A 148 0.59 8.84 3.67
N ARG A 149 1.15 9.05 4.88
CA ARG A 149 1.64 7.96 5.72
C ARG A 149 0.52 6.96 6.05
N ALA A 150 -0.67 7.42 6.43
CA ALA A 150 -1.80 6.53 6.66
C ALA A 150 -2.16 5.71 5.41
N GLY A 151 -2.09 6.32 4.23
CA GLY A 151 -2.26 5.64 2.95
C GLY A 151 -1.20 4.56 2.68
N LEU A 152 0.09 4.83 2.98
CA LEU A 152 1.18 3.84 2.85
C LEU A 152 1.04 2.66 3.81
N TRP A 153 0.36 2.85 4.94
CA TRP A 153 0.05 1.80 5.91
C TRP A 153 -1.17 0.95 5.54
N ALA A 154 -1.79 1.18 4.37
CA ALA A 154 -2.83 0.32 3.86
C ALA A 154 -2.33 -1.10 3.61
N ALA A 155 -3.24 -2.07 3.60
CA ALA A 155 -2.92 -3.44 3.18
C ALA A 155 -2.40 -3.43 1.73
N HIS A 156 -1.31 -4.17 1.49
CA HIS A 156 -0.69 -4.33 0.18
C HIS A 156 -0.39 -5.79 -0.07
N ALA A 157 -0.74 -6.29 -1.25
CA ALA A 157 -0.44 -7.65 -1.65
C ALA A 157 1.07 -7.93 -1.54
N CYS A 158 1.45 -8.97 -0.80
CA CYS A 158 2.84 -9.40 -0.56
C CYS A 158 3.79 -8.26 -0.15
N ASN A 159 3.27 -7.20 0.50
CA ASN A 159 4.02 -5.98 0.82
C ASN A 159 4.73 -5.39 -0.41
N LEU A 160 4.13 -5.42 -1.60
CA LEU A 160 4.80 -4.97 -2.84
C LEU A 160 5.06 -3.46 -2.86
N GLN A 161 4.41 -2.65 -2.01
CA GLN A 161 4.61 -1.20 -1.91
C GLN A 161 4.48 -0.48 -3.27
N SER A 162 3.43 -0.82 -4.02
CA SER A 162 3.16 -0.33 -5.37
C SER A 162 2.70 1.14 -5.40
N ILE A 163 2.26 1.69 -4.28
CA ILE A 163 1.62 3.01 -4.21
C ILE A 163 2.62 4.15 -4.35
N ARG A 164 2.25 5.14 -5.15
CA ARG A 164 2.91 6.43 -5.28
C ARG A 164 1.85 7.52 -5.13
N TYR A 165 2.27 8.69 -4.69
CA TYR A 165 1.39 9.85 -4.60
C TYR A 165 1.93 11.00 -5.44
N LEU A 166 1.01 11.72 -6.06
CA LEU A 166 1.24 13.04 -6.58
C LEU A 166 0.33 13.99 -5.81
N VAL A 167 0.92 14.95 -5.09
CA VAL A 167 0.18 15.96 -4.34
C VAL A 167 0.15 17.23 -5.17
N VAL A 168 -1.05 17.68 -5.56
CA VAL A 168 -1.24 18.90 -6.33
C VAL A 168 -2.06 19.87 -5.51
N ARG A 169 -1.63 21.12 -5.43
CA ARG A 169 -2.38 22.20 -4.80
C ARG A 169 -3.05 23.03 -5.88
N GLU A 170 -4.35 23.29 -5.74
CA GLU A 170 -5.10 24.10 -6.71
C GLU A 170 -4.53 25.52 -6.81
N GLU A 171 -3.97 26.06 -5.72
CA GLU A 171 -3.28 27.37 -5.70
C GLU A 171 -2.01 27.42 -6.58
N SER A 172 -1.38 26.26 -6.81
CA SER A 172 -0.14 26.15 -7.61
C SER A 172 -0.41 25.70 -9.05
N GLU A 173 -1.39 24.83 -9.26
CA GLU A 173 -1.75 24.27 -10.58
C GLU A 173 -3.24 24.45 -10.87
N PRO A 174 -3.73 25.71 -10.98
CA PRO A 174 -5.15 25.99 -11.05
C PRO A 174 -5.82 25.38 -12.28
N GLY A 175 -6.95 24.72 -12.05
CA GLY A 175 -7.80 24.17 -13.08
C GLY A 175 -7.33 22.85 -13.67
N LEU A 176 -6.26 22.24 -13.13
CA LEU A 176 -5.74 20.97 -13.62
C LEU A 176 -6.77 19.83 -13.47
N PHE A 177 -7.59 19.89 -12.42
CA PHE A 177 -8.66 18.93 -12.10
C PHE A 177 -10.05 19.35 -12.64
N ARG A 178 -10.14 20.32 -13.56
CA ARG A 178 -11.41 20.69 -14.20
C ARG A 178 -12.00 19.56 -15.04
N GLY A 179 -13.33 19.44 -15.01
CA GLY A 179 -14.09 18.47 -15.80
C GLY A 179 -14.73 17.35 -14.97
N SER A 180 -14.69 17.45 -13.65
CA SER A 180 -15.63 16.73 -12.77
C SER A 180 -16.97 17.49 -12.74
N ASP A 181 -18.02 16.77 -12.37
CA ASP A 181 -19.35 17.28 -12.01
C ASP A 181 -19.39 18.04 -10.68
N ILE A 182 -18.26 18.10 -9.96
CA ILE A 182 -18.14 18.80 -8.68
C ILE A 182 -17.04 19.88 -8.72
N PRO A 183 -17.10 20.89 -7.84
CA PRO A 183 -15.96 21.78 -7.61
C PRO A 183 -14.76 20.98 -7.10
N GLY A 184 -13.56 21.31 -7.59
CA GLY A 184 -12.32 20.71 -7.10
C GLY A 184 -11.97 21.18 -5.67
N GLY A 185 -11.17 20.37 -4.96
CA GLY A 185 -10.61 20.71 -3.66
C GLY A 185 -9.38 21.61 -3.70
N PRO A 186 -8.94 22.14 -2.52
CA PRO A 186 -7.73 22.95 -2.43
C PRO A 186 -6.44 22.11 -2.53
N VAL A 187 -6.51 20.82 -2.18
CA VAL A 187 -5.43 19.84 -2.36
C VAL A 187 -5.99 18.59 -3.02
N HIS A 188 -5.31 18.11 -4.06
CA HIS A 188 -5.61 16.88 -4.76
C HIS A 188 -4.49 15.87 -4.49
N ILE A 189 -4.80 14.81 -3.75
CA ILE A 189 -3.88 13.68 -3.58
C ILE A 189 -4.22 12.66 -4.66
N VAL A 190 -3.39 12.59 -5.70
CA VAL A 190 -3.52 11.61 -6.78
C VAL A 190 -2.83 10.33 -6.34
N LEU A 191 -3.59 9.24 -6.36
CA LEU A 191 -3.11 7.89 -6.10
C LEU A 191 -2.63 7.28 -7.42
N LEU A 192 -1.36 6.93 -7.42
CA LEU A 192 -0.65 6.34 -8.53
C LEU A 192 -0.21 4.92 -8.16
N GLN A 193 -0.04 4.08 -9.16
CA GLN A 193 0.40 2.72 -8.97
C GLN A 193 1.57 2.39 -9.89
N ASP A 194 2.70 2.02 -9.29
CA ASP A 194 3.91 1.65 -10.01
C ASP A 194 3.86 0.17 -10.39
N MET A 195 3.47 -0.08 -11.64
CA MET A 195 3.16 -1.42 -12.15
C MET A 195 4.39 -2.33 -12.25
N ARG A 196 5.60 -1.78 -12.15
CA ARG A 196 6.84 -2.57 -12.07
C ARG A 196 6.86 -3.45 -10.82
N ASN A 197 6.22 -3.02 -9.72
CA ASN A 197 6.15 -3.84 -8.50
C ASN A 197 5.38 -5.15 -8.74
N TYR A 198 4.35 -5.14 -9.59
CA TYR A 198 3.59 -6.36 -9.90
C TYR A 198 4.32 -7.33 -10.82
N ARG A 199 5.38 -6.88 -11.51
CA ARG A 199 6.30 -7.82 -12.18
C ARG A 199 7.02 -8.71 -11.16
N GLY A 200 7.12 -8.27 -9.90
CA GLY A 200 7.63 -9.08 -8.82
C GLY A 200 6.67 -10.15 -8.29
N ASN A 201 5.39 -10.06 -8.63
CA ASN A 201 4.39 -11.10 -8.37
C ASN A 201 3.51 -11.33 -9.61
N GLN A 202 4.04 -12.02 -10.61
CA GLN A 202 3.35 -12.24 -11.89
C GLN A 202 2.09 -13.12 -11.76
N ALA A 203 1.97 -13.87 -10.66
CA ALA A 203 0.78 -14.67 -10.35
C ALA A 203 -0.36 -13.84 -9.74
N MET A 204 -0.10 -12.59 -9.33
CA MET A 204 -1.12 -11.74 -8.73
C MET A 204 -2.22 -11.42 -9.76
N PRO A 205 -3.50 -11.66 -9.42
CA PRO A 205 -4.59 -11.36 -10.34
C PRO A 205 -4.67 -9.86 -10.64
N GLU A 206 -4.93 -9.52 -11.91
CA GLU A 206 -5.05 -8.14 -12.37
C GLU A 206 -6.10 -7.35 -11.57
N TYR A 207 -7.23 -7.97 -11.25
CA TYR A 207 -8.30 -7.34 -10.46
C TYR A 207 -7.84 -6.94 -9.05
N ASN A 208 -6.84 -7.62 -8.47
CA ASN A 208 -6.32 -7.29 -7.16
C ASN A 208 -5.33 -6.14 -7.19
N GLN A 209 -4.72 -5.82 -8.34
CA GLN A 209 -3.69 -4.79 -8.42
C GLN A 209 -4.26 -3.43 -8.02
N LEU A 210 -5.48 -3.10 -8.47
CA LEU A 210 -6.13 -1.83 -8.13
C LEU A 210 -6.63 -1.75 -6.69
N LEU A 211 -6.74 -2.87 -5.97
CA LEU A 211 -7.24 -2.89 -4.59
C LEU A 211 -6.26 -2.23 -3.61
N ASP A 212 -4.95 -2.30 -3.87
CA ASP A 212 -3.93 -1.60 -3.07
C ASP A 212 -4.21 -0.08 -3.06
N CYS A 213 -4.50 0.51 -4.23
CA CYS A 213 -4.87 1.93 -4.33
C CYS A 213 -6.20 2.21 -3.62
N GLY A 214 -7.15 1.28 -3.70
CA GLY A 214 -8.41 1.39 -2.99
C GLY A 214 -8.21 1.44 -1.46
N ALA A 215 -7.42 0.51 -0.93
CA ALA A 215 -7.10 0.46 0.49
C ALA A 215 -6.38 1.75 0.94
N ALA A 216 -5.42 2.23 0.16
CA ALA A 216 -4.74 3.49 0.41
C ALA A 216 -5.70 4.70 0.39
N GLY A 217 -6.61 4.76 -0.58
CA GLY A 217 -7.62 5.81 -0.68
C GLY A 217 -8.55 5.84 0.53
N GLN A 218 -8.95 4.65 1.02
CA GLN A 218 -9.80 4.53 2.21
C GLN A 218 -9.09 5.03 3.46
N ASN A 219 -7.81 4.66 3.66
CA ASN A 219 -7.02 5.17 4.77
C ASN A 219 -6.85 6.69 4.70
N ILE A 220 -6.62 7.24 3.51
CA ILE A 220 -6.48 8.69 3.28
C ILE A 220 -7.72 9.45 3.72
N VAL A 221 -8.92 9.01 3.32
CA VAL A 221 -10.16 9.74 3.68
C VAL A 221 -10.51 9.62 5.16
N LEU A 222 -10.13 8.53 5.83
CA LEU A 222 -10.29 8.37 7.28
C LEU A 222 -9.28 9.22 8.05
N ALA A 223 -8.01 9.22 7.63
CA ALA A 223 -6.97 10.05 8.21
C ALA A 223 -7.29 11.55 8.07
N ALA A 224 -7.76 11.98 6.89
CA ALA A 224 -8.22 13.35 6.67
C ALA A 224 -9.27 13.77 7.71
N HIS A 225 -10.28 12.92 7.93
CA HIS A 225 -11.33 13.20 8.91
C HIS A 225 -10.82 13.21 10.35
N ALA A 226 -9.92 12.29 10.72
CA ALA A 226 -9.27 12.29 12.04
C ALA A 226 -8.47 13.57 12.32
N TYR A 227 -7.91 14.20 11.27
CA TYR A 227 -7.20 15.49 11.37
C TYR A 227 -8.10 16.71 11.16
N GLY A 228 -9.43 16.55 11.17
CA GLY A 228 -10.38 17.66 11.05
C GLY A 228 -10.55 18.21 9.64
N LEU A 229 -10.17 17.44 8.61
CA LEU A 229 -10.35 17.76 7.20
C LEU A 229 -11.51 16.97 6.59
N GLY A 230 -12.09 17.52 5.53
CA GLY A 230 -12.96 16.79 4.63
C GLY A 230 -12.15 16.05 3.57
N GLY A 231 -12.68 14.92 3.08
CA GLY A 231 -12.05 14.13 2.03
C GLY A 231 -13.09 13.59 1.05
N THR A 232 -12.87 13.81 -0.25
CA THR A 232 -13.76 13.33 -1.31
C THR A 232 -12.98 12.51 -2.33
N TRP A 233 -13.24 11.21 -2.32
CA TRP A 233 -12.67 10.28 -3.27
C TRP A 233 -13.37 10.39 -4.63
N LEU A 234 -12.58 10.65 -5.66
CA LEU A 234 -13.02 10.92 -7.03
C LEU A 234 -12.27 10.08 -8.06
N THR A 235 -12.89 9.96 -9.23
CA THR A 235 -12.32 9.30 -10.40
C THR A 235 -12.02 10.32 -11.50
N PHE A 236 -11.12 9.96 -12.40
CA PHE A 236 -10.73 10.80 -13.52
C PHE A 236 -11.66 10.59 -14.73
N ASN A 237 -12.02 11.68 -15.40
CA ASN A 237 -12.41 11.57 -16.81
C ASN A 237 -11.15 11.43 -17.69
N PRO A 238 -11.26 10.89 -18.93
CA PRO A 238 -10.10 10.66 -19.80
C PRO A 238 -9.28 11.92 -20.11
N LYS A 239 -9.92 13.09 -20.26
CA LYS A 239 -9.23 14.35 -20.57
C LYS A 239 -8.41 14.85 -19.38
N MET A 240 -8.95 14.72 -18.17
CA MET A 240 -8.28 15.09 -16.93
C MET A 240 -7.06 14.19 -16.69
N ARG A 241 -7.22 12.86 -16.82
CA ARG A 241 -6.12 11.91 -16.70
C ARG A 241 -4.98 12.24 -17.68
N ARG A 242 -5.31 12.46 -18.96
CA ARG A 242 -4.32 12.83 -19.98
C ARG A 242 -3.58 14.11 -19.63
N ARG A 243 -4.30 15.16 -19.20
CA ARG A 243 -3.70 16.44 -18.80
C ARG A 243 -2.70 16.27 -17.66
N LEU A 244 -3.06 15.49 -16.64
CA LEU A 244 -2.18 15.20 -15.50
C LEU A 244 -0.93 14.42 -15.93
N THR A 245 -1.11 13.36 -16.72
CA THR A 245 -0.02 12.56 -17.25
C THR A 245 0.97 13.40 -18.07
N GLU A 246 0.48 14.25 -18.97
CA GLU A 246 1.32 15.14 -19.78
C GLU A 246 2.00 16.21 -18.93
N ARG A 247 1.26 16.88 -18.01
CA ARG A 247 1.76 17.98 -17.17
C ARG A 247 2.90 17.55 -16.26
N PHE A 248 2.82 16.35 -15.69
CA PHE A 248 3.81 15.82 -14.74
C PHE A 248 4.72 14.76 -15.33
N GLN A 249 4.65 14.53 -16.64
CA GLN A 249 5.47 13.55 -17.37
C GLN A 249 5.44 12.16 -16.68
N ILE A 250 4.24 11.73 -16.28
CA ILE A 250 4.06 10.47 -15.55
C ILE A 250 4.48 9.31 -16.49
N PRO A 251 5.45 8.45 -16.08
CA PRO A 251 5.91 7.33 -16.90
C PRO A 251 4.80 6.34 -17.21
N GLU A 252 4.93 5.58 -18.31
CA GLU A 252 3.93 4.59 -18.75
C GLU A 252 3.71 3.49 -17.72
N GLU A 253 4.76 3.12 -16.98
CA GLU A 253 4.70 2.13 -15.92
C GLU A 253 3.97 2.61 -14.66
N ILE A 254 3.69 3.91 -14.55
CA ILE A 254 2.97 4.51 -13.44
C ILE A 254 1.52 4.75 -13.85
N GLN A 255 0.63 3.92 -13.34
CA GLN A 255 -0.79 4.04 -13.59
C GLN A 255 -1.41 5.13 -12.71
N VAL A 256 -2.10 6.09 -13.35
CA VAL A 256 -2.97 7.05 -12.66
C VAL A 256 -4.31 6.37 -12.33
N VAL A 257 -4.58 6.12 -11.06
CA VAL A 257 -5.72 5.28 -10.63
C VAL A 257 -6.92 6.13 -10.21
N THR A 258 -6.77 6.95 -9.17
CA THR A 258 -7.86 7.73 -8.56
C THR A 258 -7.27 8.93 -7.81
N TYR A 259 -8.10 9.82 -7.26
CA TYR A 259 -7.61 10.90 -6.41
C TYR A 259 -8.58 11.20 -5.27
N VAL A 260 -8.07 11.87 -4.25
CA VAL A 260 -8.84 12.40 -3.13
C VAL A 260 -8.63 13.89 -3.03
N ASP A 261 -9.72 14.63 -3.08
CA ASP A 261 -9.71 16.06 -2.74
C ASP A 261 -9.78 16.23 -1.23
N ILE A 262 -8.91 17.08 -0.69
CA ILE A 262 -8.76 17.32 0.75
C ILE A 262 -8.74 18.82 1.03
N GLY A 263 -9.42 19.23 2.09
CA GLY A 263 -9.51 20.62 2.54
C GLY A 263 -10.29 20.75 3.84
N TYR A 264 -10.33 21.97 4.39
CA TYR A 264 -11.27 22.27 5.46
C TYR A 264 -12.69 22.35 4.88
N PRO A 265 -13.66 21.59 5.41
CA PRO A 265 -15.00 21.57 4.85
C PRO A 265 -15.74 22.88 5.16
N ASP A 266 -16.41 23.45 4.15
CA ASP A 266 -17.38 24.55 4.30
C ASP A 266 -18.83 24.04 4.13
N GLN A 267 -19.04 22.78 4.51
CA GLN A 267 -20.35 22.14 4.45
C GLN A 267 -20.41 20.95 5.41
N SER A 268 -21.63 20.62 5.85
CA SER A 268 -21.93 19.44 6.64
C SER A 268 -23.08 18.66 6.00
N PRO A 269 -22.80 17.84 4.98
CA PRO A 269 -23.85 17.14 4.25
C PRO A 269 -24.49 16.05 5.12
N PHE A 270 -25.78 15.81 4.90
CA PHE A 270 -26.51 14.71 5.54
C PHE A 270 -25.84 13.36 5.25
N PRO A 271 -25.76 12.43 6.24
CA PRO A 271 -25.20 11.10 6.03
C PRO A 271 -25.86 10.34 4.87
N PRO A 272 -25.10 9.72 3.96
CA PRO A 272 -25.69 8.75 3.05
C PRO A 272 -26.09 7.52 3.86
N LEU A 273 -27.33 7.06 3.68
CA LEU A 273 -27.81 5.83 4.29
C LEU A 273 -27.03 4.62 3.74
N ARG A 274 -26.95 3.56 4.54
CA ARG A 274 -26.25 2.31 4.22
C ARG A 274 -27.21 1.13 4.43
N LEU A 275 -26.93 0.04 3.73
CA LEU A 275 -27.60 -1.24 4.00
C LEU A 275 -27.20 -1.72 5.40
N GLU A 276 -28.13 -2.40 6.08
CA GLU A 276 -27.79 -3.12 7.30
C GLU A 276 -26.95 -4.36 6.98
N PRO A 277 -26.08 -4.83 7.88
CA PRO A 277 -25.25 -6.01 7.64
C PRO A 277 -26.05 -7.24 7.21
N LYS A 278 -27.26 -7.44 7.74
CA LYS A 278 -28.14 -8.56 7.36
C LYS A 278 -28.55 -8.52 5.88
N ASP A 279 -28.75 -7.33 5.32
CA ASP A 279 -29.20 -7.15 3.94
C ASP A 279 -28.02 -7.25 2.95
N ALA A 280 -26.81 -6.99 3.44
CA ALA A 280 -25.56 -7.15 2.68
C ALA A 280 -24.94 -8.57 2.82
N THR A 281 -25.42 -9.40 3.74
CA THR A 281 -24.86 -10.74 3.99
C THR A 281 -25.61 -11.80 3.18
N PHE A 282 -24.92 -12.48 2.26
CA PHE A 282 -25.52 -13.54 1.44
C PHE A 282 -25.82 -14.82 2.24
N ALA A 283 -24.93 -15.23 3.14
CA ALA A 283 -25.11 -16.38 4.04
C ALA A 283 -24.28 -16.21 5.33
N ARG A 284 -24.76 -16.77 6.45
CA ARG A 284 -24.01 -16.94 7.70
C ARG A 284 -24.03 -18.43 8.04
N ILE A 285 -22.94 -19.12 7.73
CA ILE A 285 -22.75 -20.57 7.94
C ILE A 285 -21.94 -20.84 9.21
#